data_AF-A0AAV2HAE7-F1
#
_entry.id   AF-A0AAV2HAE7-F1
#
_cell.length_a   1.000
_cell.length_b   1.000
_cell.length_c   1.000
_cell.angle_alpha   90.00
_cell.angle_beta   90.00
_cell.angle_gamma   90.00
#
_symmetry.space_group_name_H-M   'P 1'
#
loop_
_entity.id
_entity.type
_entity.pdbx_description
1 polymer ?
#
loop_
_entity_poly.entity_id
_entity_poly.type
_entity_poly.pdbx_seq_one_letter_code
_entity_poly.pdbx_strand_id
1 'polypeptide(L)' 'MADDTTDVSEHTQSVIVLRYVHNEEIFERFWGFFISENQTEDAISKSILEQLDIILQGN' A
#
# COMPACT_ATOMS: atom_id res chain seq x y z
N MET A 1 -16.70 24.08 -22.20
CA MET A 1 -15.32 23.58 -22.27
C MET A 1 -15.21 22.53 -21.18
N ALA A 2 -15.06 21.27 -21.56
CA ALA A 2 -14.85 20.18 -20.61
C ALA A 2 -13.42 20.30 -20.09
N ASP A 3 -13.27 20.38 -18.77
CA ASP A 3 -11.98 20.22 -18.12
C ASP A 3 -11.61 18.75 -18.26
N ASP A 4 -10.80 18.44 -19.27
CA ASP A 4 -10.14 17.14 -19.38
C ASP A 4 -9.07 17.10 -18.29
N THR A 5 -9.49 16.81 -17.06
CA THR A 5 -8.60 16.56 -15.93
C THR A 5 -7.87 15.25 -16.21
N THR A 6 -6.81 15.33 -17.01
CA THR A 6 -5.91 14.21 -17.26
C THR A 6 -5.15 13.98 -15.97
N ASP A 7 -5.47 12.92 -15.26
CA ASP A 7 -4.67 12.43 -14.14
C ASP A 7 -3.30 12.00 -14.67
N VAL A 8 -2.37 12.95 -14.76
CA VAL A 8 -0.97 12.72 -15.07
C VAL A 8 -0.22 12.39 -13.79
N SER A 9 -0.64 11.32 -13.10
CA SER A 9 0.25 10.67 -12.16
C SER A 9 1.10 9.65 -12.94
N GLU A 10 2.23 10.10 -13.52
CA GLU A 10 3.21 9.20 -14.17
C GLU A 10 3.80 8.14 -13.21
N HIS A 11 3.41 8.16 -11.94
CA HIS A 11 3.91 7.31 -10.88
C HIS A 11 2.74 6.61 -10.21
N THR A 12 2.59 5.30 -10.45
CA THR A 12 1.60 4.54 -9.68
C THR A 12 2.11 4.29 -8.27
N GLN A 13 1.31 4.67 -7.29
CA GLN A 13 1.60 4.45 -5.87
C GLN A 13 0.75 3.30 -5.34
N SER A 14 1.37 2.44 -4.55
CA SER A 14 0.71 1.36 -3.82
C SER A 14 0.47 1.80 -2.38
N VAL A 15 -0.63 1.34 -1.78
CA VAL A 15 -0.98 1.62 -0.38
C VAL A 15 -1.16 0.31 0.36
N ILE A 16 -0.60 0.22 1.57
CA ILE A 16 -0.86 -0.90 2.48
C ILE A 16 -1.79 -0.42 3.58
N VAL A 17 -2.90 -1.15 3.76
CA VAL A 17 -3.84 -0.97 4.85
C VAL A 17 -3.96 -2.29 5.62
N LEU A 18 -3.71 -2.25 6.92
CA LEU A 18 -3.86 -3.41 7.79
C LEU A 18 -5.28 -3.43 8.32
N ARG A 19 -6.03 -4.49 7.99
CA ARG A 19 -7.39 -4.70 8.49
C ARG A 19 -7.45 -5.99 9.28
N TYR A 20 -7.94 -5.92 10.51
CA TYR A 20 -8.02 -7.07 11.39
C TYR A 20 -9.22 -6.97 12.35
N VAL A 21 -9.64 -8.11 12.89
CA VAL A 21 -10.67 -8.17 13.92
C VAL A 21 -10.00 -8.35 15.26
N HIS A 22 -10.38 -7.54 16.24
CA HIS A 22 -9.93 -7.68 17.63
C HIS A 22 -11.12 -7.45 18.55
N ASN A 23 -11.40 -8.40 19.45
CA ASN A 23 -12.56 -8.34 20.35
C ASN A 23 -13.89 -8.04 19.62
N GLU A 24 -14.16 -8.76 18.52
CA GLU A 24 -15.37 -8.61 17.69
C GLU A 24 -15.52 -7.25 16.97
N GLU A 25 -14.56 -6.34 17.15
CA GLU A 25 -14.51 -5.05 16.45
C GLU A 25 -13.53 -5.10 15.26
N ILE A 26 -13.90 -4.43 14.17
CA ILE A 26 -13.06 -4.30 12.98
C ILE A 26 -12.16 -3.08 13.17
N PHE A 27 -10.85 -3.31 13.06
CA PHE A 27 -9.84 -2.26 13.04
C PHE A 27 -9.25 -2.12 11.65
N GLU A 28 -8.96 -0.88 11.30
CA GLU A 28 -8.27 -0.52 10.07
C GLU A 28 -7.14 0.46 10.41
N ARG A 29 -5.93 0.16 9.95
CA ARG A 29 -4.75 1.00 10.15
C ARG A 29 -4.09 1.26 8.82
N PHE A 30 -4.03 2.53 8.46
CA PHE A 30 -3.21 2.99 7.34
C PHE A 30 -1.73 2.83 7.70
N TRP A 31 -0.99 2.09 6.87
CA TRP A 31 0.45 1.89 7.08
C TRP A 31 1.27 2.95 6.34
N GLY A 32 1.04 3.14 5.05
CA GLY A 32 1.81 4.11 4.25
C GLY A 32 1.59 3.99 2.75
N PHE A 33 2.26 4.90 2.03
CA PHE A 33 2.40 4.88 0.58
C PHE A 33 3.74 4.25 0.20
N PHE A 34 3.74 3.45 -0.86
CA PHE A 34 4.91 2.73 -1.35
C PHE A 34 4.98 2.87 -2.86
N ILE A 35 6.19 3.07 -3.36
CA ILE A 35 6.46 3.10 -4.80
C ILE A 35 7.03 1.74 -5.16
N SER A 36 6.33 1.00 -6.01
CA SER A 36 6.90 -0.19 -6.64
C SER A 36 7.54 0.25 -7.95
N GLU A 37 8.87 0.11 -8.07
CA GLU A 37 9.62 0.62 -9.23
C GLU A 37 9.13 0.06 -10.58
N ASN A 38 8.51 -1.12 -10.61
CA ASN A 38 8.14 -1.79 -11.87
C ASN A 38 6.75 -2.43 -11.95
N GLN A 39 5.88 -2.27 -10.93
CA GLN A 39 4.52 -2.85 -10.87
C GLN A 39 4.40 -4.34 -11.29
N THR A 40 5.50 -5.09 -11.31
CA THR A 40 5.45 -6.53 -11.57
C THR A 40 4.96 -7.24 -10.33
N GLU A 41 4.36 -8.41 -10.51
CA GLU A 41 3.93 -9.26 -9.39
C GLU A 41 5.06 -9.50 -8.38
N ASP A 42 6.28 -9.74 -8.86
CA ASP A 42 7.47 -9.91 -8.03
C ASP A 42 7.84 -8.62 -7.26
N ALA A 43 7.82 -7.46 -7.92
CA ALA A 43 8.19 -6.19 -7.29
C ALA A 43 7.15 -5.77 -6.23
N ILE A 44 5.87 -6.04 -6.47
CA ILE A 44 4.79 -5.80 -5.51
C ILE A 44 4.91 -6.76 -4.33
N SER A 45 5.08 -8.06 -4.59
CA SER A 45 5.23 -9.08 -3.55
C SER A 45 6.42 -8.79 -2.64
N LYS A 46 7.58 -8.48 -3.23
CA LYS A 46 8.79 -8.09 -2.49
C LYS A 46 8.55 -6.86 -1.62
N SER A 47 7.94 -5.80 -2.18
CA SER A 47 7.66 -4.57 -1.45
C SER A 47 6.72 -4.81 -0.26
N ILE A 48 5.67 -5.63 -0.44
CA ILE A 48 4.76 -6.00 0.66
C ILE A 48 5.51 -6.75 1.76
N LEU A 49 6.34 -7.74 1.39
CA LEU A 49 7.10 -8.54 2.36
C LEU A 49 8.10 -7.69 3.17
N GLU A 50 8.80 -6.75 2.53
CA GLU A 50 9.70 -5.82 3.22
C GLU A 50 8.95 -4.95 4.24
N GLN A 51 7.76 -4.45 3.88
CA GLN A 51 6.94 -3.67 4.80
C GLN A 51 6.41 -4.51 5.95
N LEU A 52 6.00 -5.75 5.68
CA LEU A 52 5.55 -6.68 6.72
C LEU A 52 6.69 -7.05 7.68
N ASP A 53 7.91 -7.23 7.20
CA ASP A 53 9.08 -7.51 8.04
C ASP A 53 9.33 -6.38 9.06
N ILE A 54 9.24 -5.12 8.61
CA ILE A 54 9.34 -3.95 9.49
C ILE A 54 8.24 -3.96 10.56
N ILE A 55 6.99 -4.25 10.17
CA ILE A 55 5.84 -4.29 11.09
C ILE A 55 6.03 -5.39 12.13
N LEU A 56 6.53 -6.56 11.73
CA LEU A 56 6.64 -7.75 12.58
C LEU A 56 7.88 -7.73 13.48
N GLN A 57 8.98 -7.09 13.05
CA GLN A 57 10.20 -6.95 13.86
C GLN A 57 10.10 -5.86 14.94
N GLY A 58 9.12 -4.95 14.84
CA GLY A 58 8.90 -3.88 15.82
C GLY A 58 8.23 -4.32 17.14
N ASN A 59 8.22 -5.62 17.46
CA ASN A 59 7.50 -6.22 18.59
C ASN A 59 8.44 -6.96 19.55
#